data_AF-A0A820AN22-F1
#
_entry.id   AF-A0A820AN22-F1
#
_cell.length_a   1.000
_cell.length_b   1.000
_cell.length_c   1.000
_cell.angle_alpha   90.00
_cell.angle_beta   90.00
_cell.angle_gamma   90.00
#
_symmetry.space_group_name_H-M   'P 1'
#
loop_
_entity.id
_entity.type
_entity.pdbx_description
1 polymer ?
#
loop_
_entity_poly.entity_id
_entity_poly.type
_entity_poly.pdbx_seq_one_letter_code
_entity_poly.pdbx_strand_id
1 'polypeptide(L)' 'MVLMTMIGRVADGLPLAASVHNDMRDDSGRSSTEYQNQAKNILRRLSPNSPSKAS' A
#
# COMPACT_ATOMS: atom_id res chain seq x y z
N MET A 1 10.43 10.39 -7.24
CA MET A 1 9.79 9.09 -6.95
C MET A 1 9.04 9.25 -5.64
N VAL A 2 7.71 9.11 -5.64
CA VAL A 2 6.93 9.10 -4.40
C VAL A 2 7.15 7.78 -3.67
N LEU A 3 7.46 7.84 -2.38
CA LEU A 3 7.66 6.66 -1.53
C LEU A 3 6.49 6.55 -0.54
N MET A 4 5.78 5.43 -0.60
CA MET A 4 4.77 5.05 0.37
C MET A 4 5.18 3.71 1.00
N THR A 5 5.04 3.57 2.32
CA THR A 5 5.24 2.30 3.01
C THR A 5 4.03 1.99 3.88
N MET A 6 3.52 0.76 3.81
CA MET A 6 2.41 0.29 4.66
C MET A 6 2.72 -1.11 5.18
N ILE A 7 2.55 -1.30 6.49
CA ILE A 7 2.64 -2.59 7.17
C ILE A 7 1.23 -2.94 7.65
N GLY A 8 0.74 -4.14 7.30
CA GLY A 8 -0.60 -4.59 7.66
C GLY A 8 -0.61 -6.06 8.08
N ARG A 9 -1.63 -6.43 8.85
CA ARG A 9 -1.86 -7.82 9.26
C ARG A 9 -2.58 -8.58 8.16
N VAL A 10 -2.01 -9.70 7.72
CA VAL A 10 -2.56 -10.52 6.62
C VAL A 10 -3.91 -11.15 6.99
N ALA A 11 -4.12 -11.50 8.26
CA ALA A 11 -5.32 -12.22 8.70
C ALA A 11 -6.64 -11.48 8.42
N ASP A 12 -6.63 -10.16 8.48
CA ASP A 12 -7.82 -9.30 8.36
C ASP A 12 -7.60 -8.04 7.52
N GLY A 13 -6.40 -7.83 6.98
CA GLY A 13 -6.06 -6.65 6.19
C GLY A 13 -5.91 -5.38 7.02
N LEU A 14 -5.83 -5.47 8.35
CA LEU A 14 -5.74 -4.32 9.25
C LEU A 14 -4.37 -3.61 9.10
N PRO A 15 -4.33 -2.33 8.71
CA PRO A 15 -3.08 -1.56 8.70
C PRO A 15 -2.55 -1.38 10.12
N LEU A 16 -1.27 -1.67 10.33
CA LEU A 16 -0.56 -1.55 11.61
C LEU A 16 0.30 -0.28 11.67
N ALA A 17 0.98 0.04 10.57
CA ALA A 17 1.81 1.25 10.45
C ALA A 17 1.84 1.71 9.00
N ALA A 18 1.96 3.03 8.77
CA ALA A 18 2.12 3.59 7.44
C ALA A 18 2.95 4.87 7.46
N SER A 19 3.77 5.06 6.42
CA SER A 19 4.40 6.33 6.08
C SER A 19 3.92 6.74 4.68
N VAL A 20 3.35 7.95 4.60
CA VAL A 20 2.83 8.52 3.37
C VAL A 20 3.47 9.90 3.20
N HIS A 21 4.30 10.07 2.16
CA HIS A 21 4.78 11.39 1.78
C HIS A 21 3.70 12.08 0.93
N ASN A 22 3.09 13.13 1.48
CA ASN A 22 1.97 13.85 0.85
C ASN A 22 2.42 14.98 -0.09
N ASP A 23 3.69 15.42 -0.01
CA ASP A 23 4.18 16.63 -0.68
C ASP A 23 4.64 16.42 -2.12
N MET A 24 4.49 15.22 -2.67
CA MET A 24 4.91 14.93 -4.03
C MET A 24 3.70 14.44 -4.81
N ARG A 25 3.15 15.31 -5.67
CA ARG A 25 2.49 14.81 -6.88
C ARG A 25 3.56 14.01 -7.62
N ASP A 26 3.28 12.74 -7.87
CA ASP A 26 4.15 11.96 -8.73
C ASP A 26 4.11 12.60 -10.14
N ASP A 27 5.22 12.58 -10.89
CA ASP A 27 5.31 13.14 -12.25
C ASP A 27 4.27 12.53 -13.22
N SER A 28 3.64 11.43 -12.82
CA SER A 28 2.52 10.74 -13.48
C SER A 28 1.13 11.34 -13.24
N GLY A 29 0.99 12.38 -12.40
CA GLY A 29 -0.29 13.04 -12.11
C GLY A 29 -1.23 12.24 -11.18
N ARG A 30 -0.80 11.06 -10.71
CA ARG A 30 -1.57 10.26 -9.75
C ARG A 30 -1.44 10.78 -8.34
N SER A 31 -2.55 10.78 -7.61
CA SER A 31 -2.59 11.21 -6.22
C SER A 31 -2.02 10.13 -5.30
N SER A 32 -1.29 10.54 -4.26
CA SER A 32 -0.87 9.67 -3.14
C SER A 32 -2.06 8.86 -2.57
N THR A 33 -3.27 9.44 -2.60
CA THR A 33 -4.51 8.80 -2.19
C THR A 33 -4.88 7.58 -3.05
N GLU A 34 -4.60 7.62 -4.35
CA GLU A 34 -4.92 6.51 -5.26
C GLU A 34 -4.04 5.29 -4.95
N TYR A 35 -2.73 5.52 -4.82
CA TYR A 35 -1.78 4.47 -4.42
C TYR A 35 -2.07 3.94 -3.02
N GLN A 36 -2.50 4.80 -2.09
CA GLN A 36 -2.94 4.37 -0.77
C GLN A 36 -4.16 3.43 -0.85
N ASN A 37 -5.12 3.71 -1.73
CA ASN A 37 -6.28 2.86 -1.93
C ASN A 37 -5.90 1.51 -2.57
N GLN A 38 -4.94 1.51 -3.50
CA GLN A 38 -4.40 0.27 -4.09
C GLN A 38 -3.70 -0.59 -3.02
N ALA A 39 -2.87 0.01 -2.18
CA ALA A 39 -2.19 -0.68 -1.07
C ALA A 39 -3.19 -1.33 -0.11
N LYS A 40 -4.26 -0.62 0.28
CA LYS A 40 -5.34 -1.17 1.11
C LYS A 40 -6.04 -2.36 0.45
N ASN A 41 -6.30 -2.28 -0.86
CA ASN A 41 -6.89 -3.39 -1.62
C ASN A 41 -5.97 -4.62 -1.69
N ILE A 42 -4.66 -4.41 -1.81
CA ILE A 42 -3.66 -5.50 -1.79
C ILE A 42 -3.69 -6.18 -0.41
N LEU A 43 -3.59 -5.42 0.69
CA LEU A 43 -3.64 -5.97 2.04
C LEU A 43 -4.93 -6.78 2.29
N ARG A 44 -6.07 -6.33 1.76
CA ARG A 44 -7.35 -7.05 1.87
C ARG A 44 -7.39 -8.36 1.09
N ARG A 45 -6.59 -8.49 0.03
CA ARG A 45 -6.58 -9.67 -0.87
C ARG A 45 -5.47 -10.66 -0.53
N LEU A 46 -4.45 -10.25 0.23
CA LEU A 46 -3.42 -11.16 0.70
C LEU A 46 -4.03 -12.27 1.55
N SER A 47 -3.52 -13.48 1.35
CA SER A 47 -3.95 -14.68 2.05
C SER A 47 -2.74 -15.58 2.30
N PRO A 48 -2.87 -16.64 3.12
CA PRO A 48 -1.79 -17.61 3.31
C PRO A 48 -1.31 -18.30 2.02
N ASN A 49 -2.12 -18.29 0.95
CA ASN A 49 -1.77 -18.86 -0.35
C ASN A 49 -1.12 -17.85 -1.30
N SER A 50 -1.01 -16.59 -0.90
CA SER A 50 -0.33 -15.56 -1.70
C SER A 50 1.19 -15.78 -1.68
N PRO A 51 1.92 -15.34 -2.73
CA PRO A 51 3.38 -15.39 -2.73
C PRO A 51 3.96 -14.64 -1.53
N SER A 52 4.98 -15.21 -0.88
CA SER A 52 5.65 -14.57 0.26
C SER A 52 6.50 -13.35 -0.14
N LYS A 53 6.80 -13.20 -1.44
CA LYS A 53 7.50 -12.06 -2.04
C LYS A 53 6.91 -11.75 -3.42
N ALA A 54 6.68 -10.48 -3.72
CA ALA A 54 6.19 -9.97 -5.01
C ALA A 54 6.68 -8.52 -5.21
N SER A 55 6.69 -8.05 -6.47
CA SER A 55 7.07 -6.69 -6.87
C SER A 55 5.87 -5.91 -7.43
#